data_AF-A0A956V783-F1
#
_entry.id   AF-A0A956V783-F1
#
_cell.length_a   1.000
_cell.length_b   1.000
_cell.length_c   1.000
_cell.angle_alpha   90.00
_cell.angle_beta   90.00
_cell.angle_gamma   90.00
#
_symmetry.space_group_name_H-M   'P 1'
#
loop_
_entity.id
_entity.type
_entity.pdbx_description
1 polymer ?
#
loop_
_entity_poly.entity_id
_entity_poly.type
_entity_poly.pdbx_seq_one_letter_code
_entity_poly.pdbx_strand_id
1 'polypeptide(L)'
;MKELLYSAANHFKQGKLSAEQGDVKGALQAYSDAIKDLHAVKPQRMRDVLLAQVHLSRYQVALKTEPHSALEDLRFGYSYARTTREPQVRELAESLWAEHLQGSKREIPSLSS
;
A
#
# COMPACT_ATOMS: atom_id res chain seq x y z
N MET A 1 -5.12 -11.00 19.88
CA MET A 1 -5.03 -9.63 19.31
C MET A 1 -3.59 -9.16 19.11
N LYS A 2 -2.71 -9.22 20.14
CA LYS A 2 -1.28 -8.92 19.97
C LYS A 2 -0.60 -9.86 18.94
N GLU A 3 -0.99 -11.12 18.92
CA GLU A 3 -0.48 -12.11 17.97
C GLU A 3 -0.80 -11.79 16.50
N LEU A 4 -2.01 -11.28 16.21
CA LEU A 4 -2.39 -10.89 14.84
C LEU A 4 -1.61 -9.67 14.35
N LEU A 5 -1.35 -8.68 15.22
CA LEU A 5 -0.47 -7.56 14.87
C LEU A 5 0.95 -8.02 14.57
N TYR A 6 1.47 -8.95 15.36
CA TYR A 6 2.80 -9.51 15.16
C TYR A 6 2.87 -10.33 13.86
N SER A 7 1.88 -11.19 13.61
CA SER A 7 1.71 -11.95 12.36
C SER A 7 1.68 -11.01 11.16
N ALA A 8 0.84 -9.98 11.20
CA ALA A 8 0.75 -8.99 10.14
C ALA A 8 2.07 -8.24 9.90
N ALA A 9 2.78 -7.86 10.97
CA ALA A 9 4.08 -7.22 10.85
C ALA A 9 5.13 -8.15 10.23
N ASN A 10 5.08 -9.45 10.55
CA ASN A 10 5.93 -10.46 9.92
C ASN A 10 5.60 -10.62 8.44
N HIS A 11 4.33 -10.79 8.08
CA HIS A 11 3.88 -10.82 6.68
C HIS A 11 4.31 -9.57 5.93
N PHE A 12 4.18 -8.38 6.54
CA PHE A 12 4.63 -7.14 5.93
C PHE A 12 6.15 -7.13 5.68
N LYS A 13 6.94 -7.56 6.66
CA LYS A 13 8.40 -7.69 6.52
C LYS A 13 8.77 -8.65 5.40
N GLN A 14 8.10 -9.80 5.30
CA GLN A 14 8.34 -10.76 4.21
C GLN A 14 7.98 -10.15 2.86
N GLY A 15 6.86 -9.44 2.75
CA GLY A 15 6.48 -8.78 1.50
C GLY A 15 7.51 -7.75 1.02
N LYS A 16 8.11 -6.99 1.95
CA LYS A 16 9.23 -6.09 1.61
C LYS A 16 10.45 -6.84 1.09
N LEU A 17 10.85 -7.92 1.77
CA LEU A 17 11.99 -8.74 1.35
C LEU A 17 11.76 -9.36 -0.03
N SER A 18 10.58 -9.91 -0.29
CA SER A 18 10.22 -10.43 -1.62
C SER A 18 10.26 -9.32 -2.68
N ALA A 19 9.76 -8.12 -2.38
CA ALA A 19 9.78 -7.00 -3.31
C ALA A 19 11.21 -6.54 -3.62
N GLU A 20 12.09 -6.47 -2.62
CA GLU A 20 13.52 -6.15 -2.77
C GLU A 20 14.25 -7.19 -3.63
N GLN A 21 13.86 -8.46 -3.54
CA GLN A 21 14.39 -9.56 -4.34
C GLN A 21 13.77 -9.65 -5.75
N GLY A 22 12.80 -8.80 -6.07
CA GLY A 22 12.08 -8.83 -7.35
C GLY A 22 11.01 -9.93 -7.45
N ASP A 23 10.75 -10.67 -6.36
CA ASP A 23 9.64 -11.62 -6.27
C ASP A 23 8.31 -10.87 -6.06
N VAL A 24 7.77 -10.34 -7.16
CA VAL A 24 6.51 -9.59 -7.18
C VAL A 24 5.36 -10.44 -6.63
N LYS A 25 5.27 -11.71 -7.03
CA LYS A 25 4.16 -12.59 -6.64
C LYS A 25 4.20 -12.89 -5.14
N GLY A 26 5.38 -13.22 -4.61
CA GLY A 26 5.57 -13.43 -3.17
C GLY A 26 5.28 -12.17 -2.36
N ALA A 27 5.70 -11.00 -2.85
CA ALA A 27 5.42 -9.72 -2.20
C ALA A 27 3.92 -9.43 -2.10
N LEU A 28 3.18 -9.57 -3.21
CA LEU A 28 1.73 -9.32 -3.23
C LEU A 28 0.97 -10.29 -2.34
N GLN A 29 1.37 -11.57 -2.32
CA GLN A 29 0.76 -12.57 -1.42
C GLN A 29 0.98 -12.19 0.05
N ALA A 30 2.23 -11.90 0.44
CA ALA A 30 2.56 -11.55 1.81
C ALA A 30 1.86 -10.26 2.27
N TYR A 31 1.74 -9.24 1.40
CA TYR A 31 0.96 -8.05 1.71
C TYR A 31 -0.53 -8.33 1.87
N SER A 32 -1.10 -9.23 1.06
CA SER A 32 -2.50 -9.65 1.19
C SER A 32 -2.75 -10.33 2.54
N ASP A 33 -1.83 -11.21 2.97
CA ASP A 33 -1.92 -11.89 4.26
C ASP A 33 -1.80 -10.91 5.44
N ALA A 34 -0.91 -9.91 5.33
CA ALA A 34 -0.80 -8.84 6.31
C ALA A 34 -2.11 -8.01 6.42
N ILE A 35 -2.73 -7.63 5.30
CA ILE A 35 -4.00 -6.89 5.28
C ILE A 35 -5.11 -7.71 5.97
N LYS A 36 -5.19 -9.01 5.67
CA LYS A 36 -6.17 -9.91 6.27
C LYS A 36 -6.03 -9.96 7.79
N ASP A 37 -4.81 -10.13 8.28
CA ASP A 37 -4.54 -10.15 9.72
C ASP A 37 -4.87 -8.81 10.39
N LEU A 38 -4.51 -7.68 9.74
CA LEU A 38 -4.81 -6.34 10.26
C LEU A 38 -6.30 -6.04 10.32
N HIS A 39 -7.08 -6.50 9.34
CA HIS A 39 -8.54 -6.36 9.36
C HIS A 39 -9.21 -7.17 10.49
N ALA A 40 -8.58 -8.27 10.94
CA ALA A 40 -9.04 -9.03 12.10
C ALA A 40 -8.66 -8.38 13.46
N VAL A 41 -7.78 -7.38 13.47
CA VAL A 41 -7.44 -6.60 14.67
C VAL A 41 -8.48 -5.50 14.87
N LYS A 42 -8.92 -5.27 16.12
CA LYS A 42 -9.83 -4.14 16.44
C LYS A 42 -9.18 -2.79 16.06
N PRO A 43 -9.97 -1.79 15.62
CA PRO A 43 -9.46 -0.47 15.27
C PRO A 43 -8.58 0.14 16.37
N GLN A 44 -7.36 0.50 16.01
CA GLN A 44 -6.39 1.17 16.88
C GLN A 44 -5.25 1.76 16.04
N ARG A 45 -4.57 2.79 16.56
CA ARG A 45 -3.55 3.55 15.82
C ARG A 45 -2.51 2.68 15.10
N MET A 46 -1.89 1.72 15.79
CA MET A 46 -0.82 0.90 15.20
C MET A 46 -1.33 0.04 14.03
N ARG A 47 -2.55 -0.50 14.15
CA ARG A 47 -3.20 -1.25 13.06
C ARG A 47 -3.37 -0.36 11.83
N ASP A 48 -3.87 0.86 12.02
CA ASP A 48 -4.17 1.76 10.91
C ASP A 48 -2.89 2.29 10.25
N VAL A 49 -1.82 2.50 11.02
CA VAL A 49 -0.48 2.81 10.50
C VAL A 49 0.03 1.66 9.62
N LEU A 50 -0.07 0.42 10.10
CA LEU A 50 0.35 -0.75 9.33
C LEU A 50 -0.51 -0.96 8.08
N LEU A 51 -1.84 -0.76 8.17
CA LEU A 51 -2.72 -0.83 7.00
C LEU A 51 -2.32 0.19 5.94
N ALA A 52 -2.06 1.43 6.33
CA ALA A 52 -1.56 2.46 5.42
C ALA A 52 -0.27 2.00 4.72
N GLN A 53 0.73 1.59 5.50
CA GLN A 53 2.03 1.18 4.96
C GLN A 53 1.94 -0.04 4.03
N VAL A 54 1.15 -1.06 4.39
CA VAL A 54 1.01 -2.29 3.61
C VAL A 54 0.31 -2.00 2.29
N HIS A 55 -0.80 -1.24 2.31
CA HIS A 55 -1.50 -0.86 1.08
C HIS A 55 -0.61 -0.03 0.15
N LEU A 56 0.10 0.98 0.66
CA LEU A 56 1.02 1.79 -0.17
C LEU A 56 2.17 0.96 -0.76
N SER A 57 2.73 0.02 0.01
CA SER A 57 3.79 -0.87 -0.47
C SER A 57 3.26 -1.83 -1.54
N ARG A 58 2.05 -2.37 -1.34
CA ARG A 58 1.38 -3.25 -2.31
C ARG A 58 1.06 -2.51 -3.60
N TYR A 59 0.60 -1.27 -3.53
CA TYR A 59 0.42 -0.39 -4.69
C TYR A 59 1.70 -0.26 -5.51
N GLN A 60 2.82 0.09 -4.89
CA GLN A 60 4.10 0.27 -5.58
C GLN A 60 4.58 -1.00 -6.31
N VAL A 61 4.35 -2.17 -5.71
CA VAL A 61 4.69 -3.47 -6.33
C VAL A 61 3.71 -3.81 -7.45
N ALA A 62 2.41 -3.66 -7.22
CA ALA A 62 1.36 -4.01 -8.17
C ALA A 62 1.35 -3.08 -9.39
N LEU A 63 1.78 -1.82 -9.26
CA LEU A 63 1.71 -0.82 -10.33
C LEU A 63 2.39 -1.29 -11.64
N LYS A 64 3.45 -2.11 -11.53
CA LYS A 64 4.20 -2.62 -12.70
C LYS A 64 3.51 -3.76 -13.44
N THR A 65 2.55 -4.43 -12.81
CA THR A 65 1.93 -5.67 -13.31
C THR A 65 0.42 -5.55 -13.47
N GLU A 66 -0.24 -4.90 -12.52
CA GLU A 66 -1.69 -4.76 -12.41
C GLU A 66 -2.11 -3.33 -12.03
N PRO A 67 -1.83 -2.32 -12.89
CA PRO A 67 -2.01 -0.91 -12.55
C PRO A 67 -3.45 -0.51 -12.21
N HIS A 68 -4.45 -1.12 -12.86
CA HIS A 68 -5.86 -0.85 -12.58
C HIS A 68 -6.29 -1.35 -11.19
N SER A 69 -5.84 -2.55 -10.81
CA SER A 69 -6.13 -3.14 -9.50
C SER A 69 -5.38 -2.42 -8.37
N ALA A 70 -4.16 -1.96 -8.65
CA ALA A 70 -3.30 -1.28 -7.68
C ALA A 70 -3.91 0.04 -7.16
N LEU A 71 -4.75 0.73 -7.95
CA LEU A 71 -5.35 2.00 -7.54
C LEU A 71 -6.22 1.86 -6.27
N GLU A 72 -6.83 0.70 -6.05
CA GLU A 72 -7.59 0.45 -4.83
C GLU A 72 -6.69 0.48 -3.58
N ASP A 73 -5.51 -0.14 -3.67
CA ASP A 73 -4.50 -0.09 -2.61
C ASP A 73 -4.03 1.35 -2.35
N LEU A 74 -3.82 2.16 -3.39
CA LEU A 74 -3.46 3.57 -3.21
C LEU A 74 -4.56 4.35 -2.45
N ARG A 75 -5.84 4.14 -2.79
CA ARG A 75 -6.97 4.79 -2.10
C ARG A 75 -7.05 4.39 -0.63
N PHE A 76 -6.95 3.09 -0.32
CA PHE A 76 -6.99 2.64 1.07
C PHE A 76 -5.77 3.12 1.85
N GLY A 77 -4.58 3.01 1.27
CA GLY A 77 -3.33 3.49 1.86
C GLY A 77 -3.41 4.97 2.23
N TYR A 78 -3.89 5.80 1.32
CA TYR A 78 -4.08 7.24 1.56
C TYR A 78 -5.13 7.52 2.65
N SER A 79 -6.26 6.81 2.61
CA SER A 79 -7.34 7.00 3.59
C SER A 79 -6.86 6.72 5.02
N TYR A 80 -6.14 5.60 5.22
CA TYR A 80 -5.55 5.28 6.52
C TYR A 80 -4.44 6.25 6.90
N ALA A 81 -3.53 6.60 5.97
CA ALA A 81 -2.43 7.53 6.24
C ALA A 81 -2.93 8.87 6.78
N ARG A 82 -4.03 9.40 6.22
CA ARG A 82 -4.64 10.68 6.63
C ARG A 82 -5.20 10.66 8.05
N THR A 83 -5.68 9.51 8.54
CA THR A 83 -6.22 9.38 9.90
C THR A 83 -5.15 9.03 10.92
N THR A 84 -3.99 8.52 10.46
CA THR A 84 -2.83 8.28 11.31
C THR A 84 -2.11 9.61 11.61
N ARG A 85 -1.67 9.81 12.85
CA ARG A 85 -0.84 10.97 13.24
C ARG A 85 0.65 10.74 12.92
N GLU A 86 0.96 10.01 11.85
CA GLU A 86 2.32 9.66 11.43
C GLU A 86 2.71 10.46 10.18
N PRO A 87 3.52 11.55 10.31
CA PRO A 87 3.84 12.43 9.19
C PRO A 87 4.45 11.71 7.99
N GLN A 88 5.39 10.80 8.24
CA GLN A 88 6.10 10.06 7.20
C GLN A 88 5.18 9.20 6.33
N VAL A 89 4.16 8.59 6.93
CA VAL A 89 3.22 7.72 6.20
C VAL A 89 2.29 8.56 5.33
N ARG A 90 1.89 9.74 5.83
CA ARG A 90 1.11 10.71 5.07
C ARG A 90 1.90 11.28 3.89
N GLU A 91 3.15 11.68 4.11
CA GLU A 91 4.03 12.20 3.05
C GLU A 91 4.22 11.17 1.93
N LEU A 92 4.43 9.90 2.28
CA LEU A 92 4.49 8.81 1.29
C LEU A 92 3.18 8.67 0.50
N ALA A 93 2.03 8.69 1.18
CA ALA A 93 0.74 8.58 0.51
C ALA A 93 0.50 9.75 -0.46
N GLU A 94 0.84 10.97 -0.05
CA GLU A 94 0.71 12.18 -0.85
C GLU A 94 1.65 12.16 -2.07
N SER A 95 2.90 11.71 -1.92
CA SER A 95 3.82 11.55 -3.06
C SER A 95 3.28 10.56 -4.08
N LEU A 96 2.86 9.37 -3.63
CA LEU A 96 2.35 8.33 -4.51
C LEU A 96 1.07 8.76 -5.21
N TRP A 97 0.20 9.50 -4.52
CA TRP A 97 -0.99 10.07 -5.14
C TRP A 97 -0.66 11.11 -6.22
N ALA A 98 0.29 11.99 -5.94
CA ALA A 98 0.74 12.99 -6.91
C ALA A 98 1.40 12.33 -8.14
N GLU A 99 2.22 11.30 -7.94
CA GLU A 99 2.82 10.50 -9.01
C GLU A 99 1.76 9.81 -9.88
N HIS A 100 0.75 9.20 -9.26
CA HIS A 100 -0.36 8.57 -9.99
C HIS A 100 -1.09 9.58 -10.88
N LEU A 101 -1.43 10.77 -10.36
CA LEU A 101 -2.09 11.81 -11.14
C LEU A 101 -1.24 12.30 -12.32
N GLN A 102 0.07 12.42 -12.13
CA GLN A 102 1.00 12.80 -13.19
C GLN A 102 1.12 11.72 -14.27
N GLY A 103 1.17 10.45 -13.88
CA GLY A 103 1.16 9.31 -14.80
C GLY A 103 -0.10 9.30 -15.67
N SER A 104 -1.28 9.38 -15.03
CA SER A 104 -2.57 9.41 -15.72
C SER A 104 -2.70 10.60 -16.69
N LYS A 105 -2.12 11.76 -16.37
CA LYS A 105 -2.14 12.95 -17.24
C LYS A 105 -1.27 12.78 -18.50
N ARG A 106 -0.21 11.96 -18.45
CA ARG A 106 0.66 11.67 -19.61
C ARG A 106 0.04 10.68 -20.59
N GLU A 107 -0.90 9.85 -20.13
CA GLU A 107 -1.60 8.86 -20.97
C GLU A 107 -2.78 9.43 -21.77
N ILE A 108 -3.20 10.67 -21.48
CA ILE A 108 -4.18 11.39 -22.30
C ILE A 108 -3.40 12.05 -23.45
N PRO A 109 -3.49 11.54 -24.70
CA PRO A 109 -2.94 12.28 -25.83
C PRO A 109 -3.72 13.60 -25.89
N SER A 110 -3.01 14.71 -25.97
CA SER A 110 -3.60 15.99 -26.31
C SER A 110 -4.33 15.86 -27.65
N LEU A 111 -5.63 15.62 -27.60
CA LEU A 111 -6.49 15.82 -28.75
C LEU A 111 -6.65 17.32 -28.95
N SER A 112 -6.37 17.73 -30.18
CA SER A 112 -6.61 19.06 -30.78
C SER A 112 -5.48 20.07 -30.51
N SER A 113 -4.62 20.36 -31.51
CA SER A 113 -4.84 21.13 -32.76
C SER A 113 -4.96 22.63 -32.53
#